data_AF-A0A098LD93-F1
#
_entry.id   AF-A0A098LD93-F1
#
_cell.length_a   1.000
_cell.length_b   1.000
_cell.length_c   1.000
_cell.angle_alpha   90.00
_cell.angle_beta   90.00
_cell.angle_gamma   90.00
#
_symmetry.space_group_name_H-M   'P 1'
#
loop_
_entity.id
_entity.type
_entity.pdbx_description
1 polymer ?
#
loop_
_entity_poly.entity_id
_entity_poly.type
_entity_poly.pdbx_seq_one_letter_code
_entity_poly.pdbx_strand_id
1 'polypeptide(L)'
;MLSDFKKFTEEQINSMGEFPEKDYHFIYQILPYKYHHGVEHRNSTIICLGPGEQFNSEGFYNDFLSISSHELYHAWNIIKIRPAEMLPYNFTKENYFNSGFIAEGITTYYGDYFLVRSKAFNIQQYFHELNLLFKRHFENFGDAYMSVADSSFDLWVDGYVSGIPNRKVSIYVKGAMIALLLDLLIRKETHNKKSLDDVMKQMWKLHGKISIGYTSEDFQKIIENISGKKLKNFFNDFIFGTRPITDPLRKLLNYVGCQLQIQDAKHESEKIFGFRTSTKEGRTFVDILEPDSPGDKVLAREDEIIAIDGNNVSGNLNDLLKGKKTSELVIQRFGKVKQIILHATGTKTYFKQYKIVKNEESTEFEKNNFKKWLKHEF
;
A
#
# COMPACT_ATOMS: atom_id res chain seq x y z
N MET A 1 -15.29 -18.94 -7.31
CA MET A 1 -13.89 -19.42 -7.23
C MET A 1 -13.28 -19.71 -8.60
N LEU A 2 -13.40 -20.90 -9.22
CA LEU A 2 -12.70 -21.20 -10.50
C LEU A 2 -13.02 -20.21 -11.63
N SER A 3 -14.27 -19.74 -11.71
CA SER A 3 -14.69 -18.70 -12.65
C SER A 3 -13.90 -17.40 -12.45
N ASP A 4 -13.69 -16.98 -11.20
CA ASP A 4 -12.97 -15.75 -10.89
C ASP A 4 -11.46 -15.89 -11.14
N PHE A 5 -10.91 -17.08 -10.88
CA PHE A 5 -9.53 -17.43 -11.24
C PHE A 5 -9.30 -17.32 -12.74
N LYS A 6 -10.22 -17.88 -13.52
CA LYS A 6 -10.18 -17.77 -14.97
C LYS A 6 -10.22 -16.31 -15.42
N LYS A 7 -11.14 -15.50 -14.87
CA LYS A 7 -11.26 -14.08 -15.20
C LYS A 7 -9.94 -13.31 -15.01
N PHE A 8 -9.36 -13.35 -13.81
CA PHE A 8 -8.13 -12.57 -13.56
C PHE A 8 -6.92 -13.14 -14.29
N THR A 9 -6.83 -14.47 -14.46
CA THR A 9 -5.76 -15.10 -15.23
C THR A 9 -5.80 -14.66 -16.70
N GLU A 10 -6.97 -14.69 -17.33
CA GLU A 10 -7.14 -14.24 -18.72
C GLU A 10 -6.82 -12.75 -18.86
N GLU A 11 -7.25 -11.91 -17.93
CA GLU A 11 -6.91 -10.49 -17.94
C GLU A 11 -5.40 -10.25 -17.83
N GLN A 12 -4.71 -10.95 -16.92
CA GLN A 12 -3.25 -10.87 -16.78
C GLN A 12 -2.52 -11.31 -18.06
N ILE A 13 -2.91 -12.46 -18.63
CA ILE A 13 -2.31 -12.97 -19.88
C ILE A 13 -2.55 -11.99 -21.03
N ASN A 14 -3.76 -11.45 -21.18
CA ASN A 14 -4.07 -10.47 -22.21
C ASN A 14 -3.27 -9.16 -22.02
N SER A 15 -3.08 -8.74 -20.77
CA SER A 15 -2.27 -7.58 -20.41
C SER A 15 -0.77 -7.80 -20.55
N MET A 16 -0.25 -9.02 -20.56
CA MET A 16 1.18 -9.29 -20.79
C MET A 16 1.47 -9.77 -22.22
N GLY A 17 0.45 -10.29 -22.92
CA GLY A 17 0.49 -10.79 -24.30
C GLY A 17 0.76 -12.29 -24.43
N GLU A 18 1.42 -12.90 -23.45
CA GLU A 18 1.67 -14.34 -23.37
C GLU A 18 1.91 -14.75 -21.91
N PHE A 19 1.71 -16.04 -21.59
CA PHE A 19 2.07 -16.61 -20.30
C PHE A 19 3.47 -17.25 -20.38
N PRO A 20 4.34 -17.10 -19.36
CA PRO A 20 5.74 -17.54 -19.46
C PRO A 20 5.93 -19.05 -19.28
N GLU A 21 4.90 -19.79 -18.87
CA GLU A 21 4.95 -21.24 -18.60
C GLU A 21 3.78 -21.98 -19.29
N LYS A 22 3.82 -23.32 -19.34
CA LYS A 22 2.76 -24.14 -19.96
C LYS A 22 1.59 -24.43 -19.02
N ASP A 23 1.90 -24.52 -17.74
CA ASP A 23 0.99 -24.80 -16.63
C ASP A 23 1.36 -23.89 -15.46
N TYR A 24 0.41 -23.69 -14.54
CA TYR A 24 0.62 -22.96 -13.31
C TYR A 24 -0.24 -23.56 -12.19
N HIS A 25 0.34 -23.76 -11.01
CA HIS A 25 -0.32 -24.45 -9.90
C HIS A 25 -0.45 -23.55 -8.66
N PHE A 26 -1.68 -23.40 -8.16
CA PHE A 26 -1.93 -22.79 -6.85
C PHE A 26 -1.99 -23.87 -5.77
N ILE A 27 -1.15 -23.75 -4.75
CA ILE A 27 -1.09 -24.68 -3.62
C ILE A 27 -1.56 -23.93 -2.37
N TYR A 28 -2.70 -24.34 -1.80
CA TYR A 28 -3.30 -23.67 -0.66
C TYR A 28 -3.10 -24.44 0.64
N GLN A 29 -2.64 -23.73 1.68
CA GLN A 29 -2.62 -24.18 3.06
C GLN A 29 -3.59 -23.32 3.87
N ILE A 30 -4.74 -23.88 4.24
CA ILE A 30 -5.77 -23.16 5.00
C ILE A 30 -5.71 -23.58 6.47
N LEU A 31 -5.28 -22.68 7.33
CA LEU A 31 -5.01 -22.92 8.76
C LEU A 31 -6.24 -22.63 9.63
N PRO A 32 -6.35 -23.21 10.84
CA PRO A 32 -7.46 -22.94 11.76
C PRO A 32 -7.28 -21.65 12.57
N TYR A 33 -6.21 -20.89 12.34
CA TYR A 33 -5.92 -19.62 13.01
C TYR A 33 -5.53 -18.54 12.01
N LYS A 34 -5.53 -17.28 12.45
CA LYS A 34 -5.21 -16.14 11.59
C LYS A 34 -3.80 -16.27 11.00
N TYR A 35 -3.72 -16.30 9.67
CA TYR A 35 -2.46 -16.33 8.93
C TYR A 35 -2.66 -15.76 7.54
N HIS A 36 -1.63 -15.12 6.98
CA HIS A 36 -1.70 -14.54 5.64
C HIS A 36 -0.29 -14.44 5.04
N HIS A 37 0.02 -15.31 4.09
CA HIS A 37 1.31 -15.32 3.39
C HIS A 37 1.19 -15.99 2.01
N GLY A 38 1.99 -15.53 1.06
CA GLY A 38 2.12 -16.08 -0.28
C GLY A 38 3.61 -16.11 -0.66
N VAL A 39 3.99 -17.11 -1.44
CA VAL A 39 5.34 -17.24 -1.98
C VAL A 39 5.25 -17.66 -3.43
N GLU A 40 5.88 -16.86 -4.29
CA GLU A 40 5.93 -17.04 -5.72
C GLU A 40 7.00 -18.06 -6.13
N HIS A 41 6.66 -18.87 -7.13
CA HIS A 41 7.60 -19.79 -7.77
C HIS A 41 7.46 -19.71 -9.29
N ARG A 42 8.36 -20.41 -9.98
CA ARG A 42 8.45 -20.37 -11.45
C ARG A 42 7.12 -20.66 -12.15
N ASN A 43 6.47 -21.77 -11.82
CA ASN A 43 5.20 -22.22 -12.38
C ASN A 43 4.20 -22.63 -11.29
N SER A 44 4.34 -22.08 -10.08
CA SER A 44 3.41 -22.34 -8.98
C SER A 44 3.49 -21.22 -7.94
N THR A 45 2.58 -21.27 -6.96
CA THR A 45 2.65 -20.49 -5.73
C THR A 45 2.17 -21.32 -4.56
N ILE A 46 2.71 -21.05 -3.37
CA ILE A 46 2.18 -21.57 -2.11
C ILE A 46 1.53 -20.40 -1.38
N ILE A 47 0.24 -20.51 -1.09
CA ILE A 47 -0.55 -19.51 -0.38
C ILE A 47 -1.04 -20.14 0.93
N CYS A 48 -0.68 -19.51 2.04
CA CYS A 48 -1.10 -19.90 3.37
C CYS A 48 -2.02 -18.84 3.97
N LEU A 49 -3.26 -19.22 4.27
CA LEU A 49 -4.31 -18.32 4.78
C LEU A 49 -5.02 -18.95 5.98
N GLY A 50 -5.64 -18.13 6.82
CA GLY A 50 -6.51 -18.60 7.90
C GLY A 50 -7.14 -17.45 8.70
N PRO A 51 -8.17 -17.71 9.51
CA PRO A 51 -8.70 -19.03 9.84
C PRO A 51 -9.68 -19.58 8.79
N GLY A 52 -9.58 -20.88 8.47
CA GLY A 52 -10.37 -21.51 7.41
C GLY A 52 -11.89 -21.51 7.61
N GLU A 53 -12.36 -21.38 8.86
CA GLU A 53 -13.78 -21.21 9.16
C GLU A 53 -14.38 -19.95 8.52
N GLN A 54 -13.54 -18.95 8.23
CA GLN A 54 -13.94 -17.69 7.60
C GLN A 54 -13.90 -17.73 6.08
N PHE A 55 -13.57 -18.87 5.45
CA PHE A 55 -13.34 -18.95 4.00
C PHE A 55 -14.51 -18.40 3.16
N ASN A 56 -15.74 -18.65 3.60
CA ASN A 56 -16.94 -18.18 2.93
C ASN A 56 -17.36 -16.74 3.30
N SER A 57 -16.64 -16.09 4.22
CA SER A 57 -16.85 -14.68 4.50
C SER A 57 -16.35 -13.83 3.34
N GLU A 58 -17.03 -12.73 3.06
CA GLU A 58 -16.67 -11.83 1.96
C GLU A 58 -15.23 -11.30 2.10
N GLY A 59 -14.83 -10.90 3.31
CA GLY A 59 -13.49 -10.40 3.57
C GLY A 59 -12.40 -11.44 3.27
N PHE A 60 -12.55 -12.65 3.80
CA PHE A 60 -11.58 -13.72 3.54
C PHE A 60 -11.53 -14.10 2.05
N TYR A 61 -12.68 -14.18 1.39
CA TYR A 61 -12.73 -14.52 -0.04
C TYR A 61 -12.07 -13.42 -0.91
N ASN A 62 -12.24 -12.16 -0.56
CA ASN A 62 -11.55 -11.05 -1.22
C ASN A 62 -10.04 -11.15 -1.01
N ASP A 63 -9.58 -11.34 0.23
CA ASP A 63 -8.15 -11.55 0.54
C ASP A 63 -7.57 -12.73 -0.25
N PHE A 64 -8.32 -13.84 -0.33
CA PHE A 64 -7.95 -15.03 -1.10
C PHE A 64 -7.78 -14.74 -2.60
N LEU A 65 -8.67 -13.94 -3.19
CA LEU A 65 -8.55 -13.51 -4.59
C LEU A 65 -7.38 -12.54 -4.78
N SER A 66 -7.22 -11.55 -3.89
CA SER A 66 -6.15 -10.54 -3.93
C SER A 66 -4.78 -11.18 -3.90
N ILE A 67 -4.52 -12.06 -2.92
CA ILE A 67 -3.23 -12.75 -2.85
C ILE A 67 -3.03 -13.69 -4.05
N SER A 68 -4.06 -14.43 -4.49
CA SER A 68 -3.90 -15.33 -5.65
C SER A 68 -3.59 -14.59 -6.95
N SER A 69 -4.21 -13.42 -7.18
CA SER A 69 -3.92 -12.57 -8.33
C SER A 69 -2.50 -11.99 -8.26
N HIS A 70 -2.08 -11.55 -7.07
CA HIS A 70 -0.73 -11.05 -6.80
C HIS A 70 0.34 -12.11 -7.12
N GLU A 71 0.21 -13.30 -6.53
CA GLU A 71 1.15 -14.40 -6.72
C GLU A 71 1.20 -14.90 -8.18
N LEU A 72 0.07 -14.89 -8.89
CA LEU A 72 0.07 -15.23 -10.31
C LEU A 72 0.88 -14.22 -11.13
N TYR A 73 0.74 -12.93 -10.83
CA TYR A 73 1.45 -11.88 -11.58
C TYR A 73 2.97 -12.01 -11.41
N HIS A 74 3.42 -12.55 -10.28
CA HIS A 74 4.82 -12.84 -10.05
C HIS A 74 5.42 -13.81 -11.08
N ALA A 75 4.61 -14.66 -11.74
CA ALA A 75 5.09 -15.52 -12.82
C ALA A 75 5.82 -14.73 -13.93
N TRP A 76 5.40 -13.49 -14.18
CA TRP A 76 6.17 -12.54 -14.98
C TRP A 76 7.12 -11.72 -14.10
N ASN A 77 6.58 -11.01 -13.10
CA ASN A 77 7.33 -10.00 -12.36
C ASN A 77 8.03 -10.57 -11.13
N ILE A 78 9.33 -10.29 -11.00
CA ILE A 78 10.35 -10.92 -10.15
C ILE A 78 10.82 -12.32 -10.59
N ILE A 79 9.93 -13.23 -10.99
CA ILE A 79 10.38 -14.56 -11.46
C ILE A 79 11.16 -14.43 -12.77
N LYS A 80 10.69 -13.62 -13.73
CA LYS A 80 11.37 -13.43 -15.02
C LYS A 80 11.88 -12.02 -15.22
N ILE A 81 11.02 -11.02 -15.01
CA ILE A 81 11.43 -9.61 -14.97
C ILE A 81 12.11 -9.41 -13.63
N ARG A 82 13.43 -9.57 -13.59
CA ARG A 82 14.22 -9.62 -12.35
C ARG A 82 15.28 -8.52 -12.31
N PRO A 83 15.57 -7.91 -11.15
CA PRO A 83 16.71 -7.02 -11.00
C PRO A 83 18.02 -7.69 -11.41
N ALA A 84 18.94 -6.93 -12.02
CA ALA A 84 20.26 -7.41 -12.41
C ALA A 84 21.07 -7.96 -11.23
N GLU A 85 20.89 -7.38 -10.04
CA GLU A 85 21.54 -7.78 -8.80
C GLU A 85 21.13 -9.18 -8.31
N MET A 86 20.00 -9.70 -8.81
CA MET A 86 19.42 -10.99 -8.42
C MET A 86 19.53 -12.04 -9.55
N LEU A 87 20.28 -11.75 -10.62
CA LEU A 87 20.42 -12.64 -11.77
C LEU A 87 21.89 -12.97 -12.11
N PRO A 88 22.40 -14.18 -11.75
CA PRO A 88 21.75 -15.20 -10.92
C PRO A 88 21.70 -14.81 -9.43
N TYR A 89 20.87 -15.50 -8.66
CA TYR A 89 20.89 -15.37 -7.20
C TYR A 89 22.22 -15.87 -6.62
N ASN A 90 22.79 -15.09 -5.70
CA ASN A 90 23.83 -15.58 -4.82
C ASN A 90 23.24 -15.93 -3.45
N PHE A 91 22.98 -17.22 -3.22
CA PHE A 91 22.38 -17.70 -1.97
C PHE A 91 23.32 -17.71 -0.76
N THR A 92 24.61 -17.36 -0.92
CA THR A 92 25.57 -17.35 0.19
C THR A 92 25.67 -15.99 0.89
N LYS A 93 24.95 -14.97 0.40
CA LYS A 93 24.99 -13.61 0.94
C LYS A 93 23.70 -12.86 0.61
N GLU A 94 23.55 -11.69 1.20
CA GLU A 94 22.48 -10.74 0.88
C GLU A 94 22.59 -10.27 -0.58
N ASN A 95 21.45 -10.21 -1.25
CA ASN A 95 21.35 -9.66 -2.60
C ASN A 95 20.64 -8.29 -2.48
N TYR A 96 21.42 -7.22 -2.34
CA TYR A 96 20.91 -5.86 -2.20
C TYR A 96 20.47 -5.29 -3.54
N PHE A 97 19.31 -4.63 -3.57
CA PHE A 97 18.77 -3.96 -4.75
C PHE A 97 17.82 -2.82 -4.33
N ASN A 98 17.74 -1.77 -5.15
CA ASN A 98 16.95 -0.57 -4.85
C ASN A 98 15.61 -0.51 -5.59
N SER A 99 15.26 -1.56 -6.33
CA SER A 99 14.13 -1.63 -7.24
C SER A 99 12.96 -2.50 -6.72
N GLY A 100 12.89 -2.74 -5.41
CA GLY A 100 11.80 -3.50 -4.76
C GLY A 100 10.41 -2.91 -5.00
N PHE A 101 10.29 -1.60 -5.26
CA PHE A 101 9.01 -1.00 -5.66
C PHE A 101 8.52 -1.51 -7.04
N ILE A 102 9.44 -1.96 -7.91
CA ILE A 102 9.11 -2.61 -9.20
C ILE A 102 8.73 -4.06 -8.95
N ALA A 103 9.53 -4.79 -8.16
CA ALA A 103 9.29 -6.20 -7.86
C ALA A 103 7.97 -6.44 -7.10
N GLU A 104 7.75 -5.70 -6.00
CA GLU A 104 6.64 -5.92 -5.07
C GLU A 104 5.56 -4.85 -5.17
N GLY A 105 5.96 -3.59 -5.35
CA GLY A 105 5.03 -2.48 -5.42
C GLY A 105 4.10 -2.54 -6.63
N ILE A 106 4.68 -2.73 -7.83
CA ILE A 106 3.90 -2.92 -9.06
C ILE A 106 3.04 -4.17 -8.98
N THR A 107 3.54 -5.27 -8.41
CA THR A 107 2.78 -6.51 -8.23
C THR A 107 1.62 -6.32 -7.25
N THR A 108 1.82 -5.56 -6.17
CA THR A 108 0.77 -5.19 -5.21
C THR A 108 -0.33 -4.37 -5.89
N TYR A 109 0.03 -3.37 -6.72
CA TYR A 109 -0.96 -2.62 -7.50
C TYR A 109 -1.71 -3.52 -8.49
N TYR A 110 -0.99 -4.33 -9.26
CA TYR A 110 -1.58 -5.18 -10.29
C TYR A 110 -2.45 -6.30 -9.73
N GLY A 111 -2.12 -6.84 -8.54
CA GLY A 111 -2.90 -7.87 -7.86
C GLY A 111 -4.39 -7.51 -7.82
N ASP A 112 -4.72 -6.38 -7.19
CA ASP A 112 -6.12 -5.90 -7.08
C ASP A 112 -6.62 -5.26 -8.37
N TYR A 113 -5.74 -4.59 -9.12
CA TYR A 113 -6.12 -3.91 -10.36
C TYR A 113 -6.57 -4.89 -11.47
N PHE A 114 -6.00 -6.09 -11.54
CA PHE A 114 -6.48 -7.14 -12.43
C PHE A 114 -7.78 -7.78 -11.98
N LEU A 115 -8.03 -7.85 -10.67
CA LEU A 115 -9.32 -8.35 -10.16
C LEU A 115 -10.46 -7.43 -10.57
N VAL A 116 -10.29 -6.11 -10.46
CA VAL A 116 -11.33 -5.17 -10.90
C VAL A 116 -11.49 -5.18 -12.41
N ARG A 117 -10.40 -5.13 -13.19
CA ARG A 117 -10.49 -5.13 -14.66
C ARG A 117 -11.10 -6.40 -15.25
N SER A 118 -10.92 -7.53 -14.57
CA SER A 118 -11.51 -8.82 -14.96
C SER A 118 -12.94 -9.03 -14.45
N LYS A 119 -13.47 -8.09 -13.65
CA LYS A 119 -14.78 -8.19 -12.97
C LYS A 119 -14.86 -9.37 -11.98
N ALA A 120 -13.71 -9.81 -11.46
CA ALA A 120 -13.66 -10.63 -10.25
C ALA A 120 -13.94 -9.76 -9.01
N PHE A 121 -13.47 -8.51 -9.03
CA PHE A 121 -13.94 -7.45 -8.15
C PHE A 121 -14.90 -6.52 -8.87
N ASN A 122 -15.89 -6.03 -8.12
CA ASN A 122 -16.64 -4.84 -8.47
C ASN A 122 -15.87 -3.56 -8.04
N ILE A 123 -16.36 -2.38 -8.44
CA ILE A 123 -15.73 -1.10 -8.11
C ILE A 123 -15.66 -0.83 -6.60
N GLN A 124 -16.66 -1.27 -5.83
CA GLN A 124 -16.72 -1.02 -4.38
C GLN A 124 -15.64 -1.84 -3.65
N GLN A 125 -15.44 -3.10 -4.05
CA GLN A 125 -14.36 -3.95 -3.54
C GLN A 125 -12.99 -3.36 -3.89
N TYR A 126 -12.77 -2.94 -5.13
CA TYR A 126 -11.51 -2.31 -5.51
C TYR A 126 -11.24 -0.99 -4.77
N PHE A 127 -12.26 -0.14 -4.60
CA PHE A 127 -12.12 1.10 -3.83
C PHE A 127 -11.89 0.82 -2.35
N HIS A 128 -12.44 -0.28 -1.82
CA HIS A 128 -12.14 -0.73 -0.46
C HIS A 128 -10.65 -1.05 -0.32
N GLU A 129 -10.09 -1.91 -1.18
CA GLU A 129 -8.66 -2.24 -1.15
C GLU A 129 -7.76 -1.02 -1.37
N LEU A 130 -8.12 -0.15 -2.31
CA LEU A 130 -7.36 1.08 -2.56
C LEU A 130 -7.39 2.04 -1.36
N ASN A 131 -8.51 2.10 -0.62
CA ASN A 131 -8.61 2.87 0.62
C ASN A 131 -7.81 2.24 1.76
N LEU A 132 -7.73 0.91 1.84
CA LEU A 132 -6.84 0.22 2.78
C LEU A 132 -5.37 0.51 2.45
N LEU A 133 -5.00 0.52 1.17
CA LEU A 133 -3.67 0.94 0.70
C LEU A 133 -3.37 2.39 1.09
N PHE A 134 -4.31 3.32 0.84
CA PHE A 134 -4.16 4.73 1.22
C PHE A 134 -3.98 4.87 2.73
N LYS A 135 -4.79 4.18 3.52
CA LYS A 135 -4.66 4.17 4.98
C LYS A 135 -3.26 3.71 5.41
N ARG A 136 -2.81 2.55 4.92
CA ARG A 136 -1.47 2.00 5.24
C ARG A 136 -0.34 2.95 4.81
N HIS A 137 -0.52 3.68 3.72
CA HIS A 137 0.47 4.65 3.27
C HIS A 137 0.50 5.91 4.13
N PHE A 138 -0.64 6.58 4.30
CA PHE A 138 -0.71 7.88 4.97
C PHE A 138 -0.66 7.79 6.50
N GLU A 139 -0.91 6.62 7.09
CA GLU A 139 -0.68 6.36 8.51
C GLU A 139 0.72 5.79 8.79
N ASN A 140 1.57 5.64 7.76
CA ASN A 140 2.99 5.34 7.91
C ASN A 140 3.81 6.61 7.69
N PHE A 141 4.31 7.19 8.77
CA PHE A 141 5.09 8.43 8.74
C PHE A 141 6.56 8.22 8.33
N GLY A 142 6.95 6.99 7.94
CA GLY A 142 8.28 6.66 7.44
C GLY A 142 8.62 7.28 6.09
N ASP A 143 7.62 7.72 5.33
CA ASP A 143 7.81 8.38 4.03
C ASP A 143 8.46 9.77 4.15
N ALA A 144 8.49 10.35 5.35
CA ALA A 144 9.24 11.56 5.64
C ALA A 144 10.75 11.33 5.79
N TYR A 145 11.19 10.10 6.06
CA TYR A 145 12.56 9.81 6.51
C TYR A 145 13.39 8.97 5.54
N MET A 146 12.76 8.03 4.81
CA MET A 146 13.48 7.13 3.90
C MET A 146 12.73 6.94 2.59
N SER A 147 13.49 6.96 1.48
CA SER A 147 12.93 6.72 0.15
C SER A 147 12.50 5.26 -0.01
N VAL A 148 11.65 4.96 -1.01
CA VAL A 148 11.28 3.57 -1.30
C VAL A 148 12.45 2.78 -1.85
N ALA A 149 13.37 3.44 -2.56
CA ALA A 149 14.60 2.84 -3.08
C ALA A 149 15.55 2.42 -1.94
N ASP A 150 15.74 3.28 -0.93
CA ASP A 150 16.54 2.94 0.24
C ASP A 150 15.84 1.88 1.11
N SER A 151 14.51 1.97 1.25
CA SER A 151 13.72 0.95 1.96
C SER A 151 13.81 -0.44 1.30
N SER A 152 14.00 -0.48 -0.02
CA SER A 152 14.27 -1.71 -0.78
C SER A 152 15.65 -2.26 -0.49
N PHE A 153 16.66 -1.41 -0.38
CA PHE A 153 18.01 -1.82 -0.02
C PHE A 153 18.02 -2.43 1.40
N ASP A 154 17.29 -1.82 2.32
CA ASP A 154 17.23 -2.21 3.74
C ASP A 154 16.36 -3.44 4.06
N LEU A 155 15.81 -4.15 3.06
CA LEU A 155 14.97 -5.34 3.29
C LEU A 155 15.67 -6.41 4.14
N TRP A 156 16.98 -6.61 3.91
CA TRP A 156 17.79 -7.58 4.65
C TRP A 156 18.02 -7.19 6.12
N VAL A 157 17.89 -5.92 6.48
CA VAL A 157 18.20 -5.41 7.82
C VAL A 157 17.12 -5.78 8.84
N ASP A 158 15.85 -5.64 8.48
CA ASP A 158 14.73 -5.91 9.40
C ASP A 158 14.23 -7.36 9.31
N GLY A 159 14.51 -8.08 8.22
CA GLY A 159 13.94 -9.40 7.97
C GLY A 159 12.40 -9.40 8.05
N TYR A 160 11.82 -10.40 8.72
CA TYR A 160 10.35 -10.55 8.88
C TYR A 160 9.80 -9.94 10.18
N VAL A 161 10.60 -9.22 10.98
CA VAL A 161 10.11 -8.56 12.20
C VAL A 161 9.76 -7.10 11.93
N SER A 162 8.87 -6.54 12.76
CA SER A 162 8.59 -5.10 12.70
C SER A 162 9.86 -4.31 13.02
N GLY A 163 10.35 -3.56 12.04
CA GLY A 163 11.47 -2.64 12.23
C GLY A 163 11.11 -1.44 13.10
N ILE A 164 12.05 -0.49 13.19
CA ILE A 164 11.86 0.76 13.95
C ILE A 164 10.67 1.55 13.35
N PRO A 165 9.67 1.94 14.17
CA PRO A 165 8.53 2.73 13.71
C PRO A 165 8.96 4.01 12.99
N ASN A 166 8.25 4.37 11.93
CA ASN A 166 8.49 5.58 11.14
C ASN A 166 9.92 5.69 10.55
N ARG A 167 10.71 4.60 10.51
CA ARG A 167 12.05 4.62 9.88
C ARG A 167 11.97 4.50 8.36
N LYS A 168 11.11 3.61 7.86
CA LYS A 168 11.07 3.20 6.45
C LYS A 168 9.66 3.12 5.89
N VAL A 169 9.56 3.14 4.57
CA VAL A 169 8.31 2.82 3.87
C VAL A 169 8.28 1.36 3.45
N SER A 170 7.07 0.82 3.27
CA SER A 170 6.92 -0.52 2.69
C SER A 170 7.06 -0.45 1.17
N ILE A 171 7.91 -1.30 0.59
CA ILE A 171 8.06 -1.44 -0.87
C ILE A 171 6.77 -1.90 -1.54
N TYR A 172 5.91 -2.62 -0.82
CA TYR A 172 4.58 -3.01 -1.26
C TYR A 172 3.65 -1.80 -1.28
N VAL A 173 3.53 -1.10 -0.14
CA VAL A 173 2.56 -0.01 0.03
C VAL A 173 2.96 1.23 -0.76
N LYS A 174 4.16 1.77 -0.53
CA LYS A 174 4.64 2.96 -1.25
C LYS A 174 4.87 2.63 -2.72
N GLY A 175 5.36 1.43 -3.04
CA GLY A 175 5.54 1.01 -4.41
C GLY A 175 4.23 0.88 -5.18
N ALA A 176 3.16 0.35 -4.57
CA ALA A 176 1.83 0.33 -5.19
C ALA A 176 1.25 1.74 -5.40
N MET A 177 1.48 2.65 -4.45
CA MET A 177 1.13 4.06 -4.63
C MET A 177 1.87 4.68 -5.82
N ILE A 178 3.17 4.40 -5.97
CA ILE A 178 3.97 4.86 -7.12
C ILE A 178 3.48 4.23 -8.42
N ALA A 179 3.13 2.93 -8.42
CA ALA A 179 2.57 2.24 -9.58
C ALA A 179 1.24 2.87 -10.03
N LEU A 180 0.34 3.19 -9.09
CA LEU A 180 -0.89 3.93 -9.37
C LEU A 180 -0.61 5.31 -9.99
N LEU A 181 0.33 6.08 -9.42
CA LEU A 181 0.71 7.38 -9.96
C LEU A 181 1.28 7.26 -11.38
N LEU A 182 2.17 6.30 -11.61
CA LEU A 182 2.76 6.05 -12.92
C LEU A 182 1.70 5.65 -13.95
N ASP A 183 0.79 4.73 -13.60
CA ASP A 183 -0.28 4.30 -14.50
C ASP A 183 -1.17 5.48 -14.92
N LEU A 184 -1.67 6.25 -13.95
CA LEU A 184 -2.50 7.42 -14.22
C LEU A 184 -1.74 8.53 -14.96
N LEU A 185 -0.45 8.72 -14.66
CA LEU A 185 0.42 9.67 -15.36
C LEU A 185 0.58 9.29 -16.83
N ILE A 186 0.97 8.04 -17.12
CA ILE A 186 1.13 7.57 -18.50
C ILE A 186 -0.18 7.71 -19.26
N ARG A 187 -1.30 7.33 -18.64
CA ARG A 187 -2.64 7.50 -19.22
C ARG A 187 -2.93 8.96 -19.54
N LYS A 188 -2.64 9.87 -18.60
CA LYS A 188 -2.84 11.31 -18.81
C LYS A 188 -2.00 11.85 -19.96
N GLU A 189 -0.70 11.55 -19.97
CA GLU A 189 0.24 12.07 -20.96
C GLU A 189 0.03 11.50 -22.37
N THR A 190 -0.58 10.31 -22.45
CA THR A 190 -0.85 9.63 -23.72
C THR A 190 -2.33 9.64 -24.11
N HIS A 191 -3.18 10.39 -23.41
CA HIS A 191 -4.63 10.44 -23.61
C HIS A 191 -5.29 9.04 -23.62
N ASN A 192 -4.90 8.21 -22.65
CA ASN A 192 -5.30 6.80 -22.48
C ASN A 192 -4.93 5.89 -23.65
N LYS A 193 -3.96 6.26 -24.50
CA LYS A 193 -3.43 5.35 -25.53
C LYS A 193 -2.46 4.32 -24.98
N LYS A 194 -1.78 4.67 -23.88
CA LYS A 194 -0.84 3.80 -23.18
C LYS A 194 -1.08 3.84 -21.67
N SER A 195 -0.56 2.85 -20.96
CA SER A 195 -0.67 2.69 -19.52
C SER A 195 0.59 2.06 -18.93
N LEU A 196 0.58 1.76 -17.62
CA LEU A 196 1.63 0.94 -17.01
C LEU A 196 1.71 -0.47 -17.64
N ASP A 197 0.64 -0.96 -18.28
CA ASP A 197 0.64 -2.26 -18.97
C ASP A 197 1.66 -2.26 -20.11
N ASP A 198 1.77 -1.16 -20.85
CA ASP A 198 2.75 -1.04 -21.94
C ASP A 198 4.18 -1.05 -21.40
N VAL A 199 4.40 -0.46 -20.22
CA VAL A 199 5.71 -0.47 -19.54
C VAL A 199 6.08 -1.89 -19.17
N MET A 200 5.18 -2.62 -18.51
CA MET A 200 5.46 -3.99 -18.08
C MET A 200 5.55 -4.97 -19.25
N LYS A 201 4.80 -4.78 -20.33
CA LYS A 201 5.00 -5.51 -21.60
C LYS A 201 6.39 -5.26 -22.18
N GLN A 202 6.88 -4.02 -22.13
CA GLN A 202 8.21 -3.68 -22.64
C GLN A 202 9.32 -4.24 -21.74
N MET A 203 9.15 -4.18 -20.41
CA MET A 203 10.02 -4.84 -19.43
C MET A 203 10.08 -6.35 -19.67
N TRP A 204 8.93 -6.98 -19.90
CA TRP A 204 8.85 -8.39 -20.27
C TRP A 204 9.68 -8.69 -21.53
N LYS A 205 9.48 -7.94 -22.61
CA LYS A 205 10.20 -8.18 -23.88
C LYS A 205 11.70 -7.96 -23.78
N LEU A 206 12.13 -6.89 -23.12
CA LEU A 206 13.54 -6.46 -23.08
C LEU A 206 14.37 -7.13 -21.99
N HIS A 207 13.73 -7.61 -20.93
CA HIS A 207 14.43 -8.19 -19.78
C HIS A 207 13.94 -9.60 -19.49
N GLY A 208 12.65 -9.76 -19.16
CA GLY A 208 12.13 -11.05 -18.68
C GLY A 208 12.21 -12.19 -19.70
N LYS A 209 11.74 -11.98 -20.93
CA LYS A 209 11.65 -13.00 -21.98
C LYS A 209 13.01 -13.50 -22.44
N ILE A 210 14.00 -12.62 -22.46
CA ILE A 210 15.38 -12.93 -22.86
C ILE A 210 16.29 -13.22 -21.66
N SER A 211 15.73 -13.28 -20.45
CA SER A 211 16.46 -13.59 -19.20
C SER A 211 17.66 -12.67 -18.95
N ILE A 212 17.46 -11.37 -19.13
CA ILE A 212 18.42 -10.33 -18.77
C ILE A 212 17.85 -9.51 -17.61
N GLY A 213 18.65 -9.27 -16.59
CA GLY A 213 18.21 -8.47 -15.44
C GLY A 213 18.01 -7.01 -15.82
N TYR A 214 17.11 -6.31 -15.12
CA TYR A 214 16.88 -4.88 -15.32
C TYR A 214 17.57 -4.03 -14.25
N THR A 215 17.88 -2.78 -14.58
CA THR A 215 18.21 -1.75 -13.57
C THR A 215 17.06 -0.74 -13.40
N SER A 216 17.11 0.08 -12.34
CA SER A 216 16.16 1.18 -12.13
C SER A 216 16.17 2.20 -13.28
N GLU A 217 17.33 2.41 -13.91
CA GLU A 217 17.49 3.29 -15.07
C GLU A 217 16.83 2.71 -16.32
N ASP A 218 16.85 1.38 -16.50
CA ASP A 218 16.14 0.74 -17.62
C ASP A 218 14.63 0.96 -17.50
N PHE A 219 14.09 0.76 -16.29
CA PHE A 219 12.68 1.03 -16.00
C PHE A 219 12.33 2.50 -16.26
N GLN A 220 13.15 3.44 -15.77
CA GLN A 220 12.96 4.86 -16.05
C GLN A 220 12.92 5.15 -17.56
N LYS A 221 13.92 4.69 -18.32
CA LYS A 221 13.99 4.92 -19.77
C LYS A 221 12.77 4.36 -20.49
N ILE A 222 12.29 3.18 -20.11
CA ILE A 222 11.11 2.56 -20.71
C ILE A 222 9.87 3.42 -20.46
N ILE A 223 9.65 3.91 -19.24
CA ILE A 223 8.50 4.78 -18.95
C ILE A 223 8.61 6.10 -19.71
N GLU A 224 9.80 6.72 -19.74
CA GLU A 224 10.01 7.98 -20.47
C GLU A 224 9.70 7.82 -21.97
N ASN A 225 10.13 6.71 -22.57
CA ASN A 225 9.84 6.38 -23.97
C ASN A 225 8.35 6.13 -24.23
N ILE A 226 7.65 5.49 -23.30
CA ILE A 226 6.24 5.14 -23.44
C ILE A 226 5.36 6.37 -23.24
N SER A 227 5.61 7.14 -22.19
CA SER A 227 4.87 8.35 -21.84
C SER A 227 5.20 9.55 -22.73
N GLY A 228 6.37 9.57 -23.37
CA GLY A 228 6.87 10.73 -24.10
C GLY A 228 7.29 11.89 -23.19
N LYS A 229 7.52 11.64 -21.90
CA LYS A 229 7.92 12.64 -20.91
C LYS A 229 9.22 12.25 -20.24
N LYS A 230 10.04 13.25 -19.93
CA LYS A 230 11.17 13.08 -19.00
C LYS A 230 10.62 13.00 -17.57
N LEU A 231 11.03 11.98 -16.84
CA LEU A 231 10.54 11.67 -15.50
C LEU A 231 11.62 11.75 -14.42
N LYS A 232 12.80 12.28 -14.75
CA LYS A 232 13.90 12.50 -13.77
C LYS A 232 13.42 13.10 -12.45
N ASN A 233 12.60 14.16 -12.48
CA ASN A 233 12.08 14.78 -11.25
C ASN A 233 11.09 13.85 -10.51
N PHE A 234 10.28 13.09 -11.23
CA PHE A 234 9.38 12.11 -10.60
C PHE A 234 10.18 11.04 -9.84
N PHE A 235 11.23 10.49 -10.47
CA PHE A 235 12.09 9.49 -9.86
C PHE A 235 12.85 10.07 -8.65
N ASN A 236 13.45 11.24 -8.82
CA ASN A 236 14.17 11.91 -7.73
C ASN A 236 13.26 12.25 -6.54
N ASP A 237 12.03 12.72 -6.79
CA ASP A 237 11.13 13.16 -5.73
C ASP A 237 10.46 11.99 -5.00
N PHE A 238 10.01 10.97 -5.74
CA PHE A 238 9.08 9.96 -5.21
C PHE A 238 9.66 8.55 -5.10
N ILE A 239 10.75 8.23 -5.81
CA ILE A 239 11.42 6.91 -5.76
C ILE A 239 12.69 6.99 -4.92
N PHE A 240 13.58 7.91 -5.25
CA PHE A 240 14.84 8.16 -4.55
C PHE A 240 14.73 9.26 -3.49
N GLY A 241 13.57 9.89 -3.38
CA GLY A 241 13.28 10.95 -2.42
C GLY A 241 12.06 10.63 -1.55
N THR A 242 11.78 11.56 -0.65
CA THR A 242 10.74 11.46 0.39
C THR A 242 9.59 12.45 0.15
N ARG A 243 9.45 12.97 -1.07
CA ARG A 243 8.43 13.99 -1.34
C ARG A 243 7.02 13.42 -1.14
N PRO A 244 6.11 14.12 -0.44
CA PRO A 244 4.74 13.68 -0.27
C PRO A 244 4.01 13.51 -1.62
N ILE A 245 3.22 12.44 -1.73
CA ILE A 245 2.50 12.11 -2.98
C ILE A 245 1.06 12.63 -3.03
N THR A 246 0.58 13.31 -1.99
CA THR A 246 -0.81 13.76 -1.87
C THR A 246 -1.25 14.62 -3.05
N ASP A 247 -0.43 15.59 -3.44
CA ASP A 247 -0.73 16.50 -4.55
C ASP A 247 -0.75 15.82 -5.93
N PRO A 248 0.28 15.04 -6.34
CA PRO A 248 0.20 14.33 -7.60
C PRO A 248 -0.93 13.30 -7.61
N LEU A 249 -1.20 12.60 -6.49
CA LEU A 249 -2.32 11.66 -6.38
C LEU A 249 -3.66 12.34 -6.63
N ARG A 250 -3.94 13.46 -5.95
CA ARG A 250 -5.16 14.24 -6.15
C ARG A 250 -5.33 14.64 -7.62
N LYS A 251 -4.28 15.19 -8.24
CA LYS A 251 -4.33 15.66 -9.63
C LYS A 251 -4.57 14.52 -10.63
N LEU A 252 -4.00 13.35 -10.38
CA LEU A 252 -4.12 12.19 -11.26
C LEU A 252 -5.45 11.45 -11.07
N LEU A 253 -5.99 11.36 -9.86
CA LEU A 253 -7.33 10.80 -9.63
C LEU A 253 -8.41 11.62 -10.33
N ASN A 254 -8.30 12.97 -10.30
CA ASN A 254 -9.25 13.83 -11.00
C ASN A 254 -9.32 13.54 -12.51
N TYR A 255 -8.20 13.14 -13.14
CA TYR A 255 -8.16 12.82 -14.57
C TYR A 255 -9.09 11.65 -14.96
N VAL A 256 -9.37 10.76 -14.01
CA VAL A 256 -10.26 9.59 -14.16
C VAL A 256 -11.58 9.77 -13.40
N GLY A 257 -12.00 11.02 -13.15
CA GLY A 257 -13.27 11.32 -12.49
C GLY A 257 -13.35 10.89 -11.03
N CYS A 258 -12.23 10.63 -10.38
CA CYS A 258 -12.15 10.29 -8.97
C CYS A 258 -11.57 11.46 -8.18
N GLN A 259 -11.92 11.56 -6.90
CA GLN A 259 -11.37 12.55 -5.99
C GLN A 259 -10.70 11.88 -4.79
N LEU A 260 -9.61 12.50 -4.33
CA LEU A 260 -9.01 12.20 -3.03
C LEU A 260 -9.72 13.03 -1.96
N GLN A 261 -10.66 12.42 -1.27
CA GLN A 261 -11.33 13.03 -0.12
C GLN A 261 -10.41 12.93 1.10
N ILE A 262 -10.15 14.06 1.75
CA ILE A 262 -9.36 14.13 2.98
C ILE A 262 -10.29 14.60 4.10
N GLN A 263 -10.40 13.79 5.15
CA GLN A 263 -11.24 14.08 6.32
C GLN A 263 -10.40 14.06 7.59
N ASP A 264 -10.86 14.77 8.63
CA ASP A 264 -10.27 14.65 9.96
C ASP A 264 -10.51 13.25 10.54
N ALA A 265 -9.60 12.81 11.41
CA ALA A 265 -9.85 11.64 12.23
C ALA A 265 -11.13 11.83 13.07
N LYS A 266 -11.84 10.74 13.32
CA LYS A 266 -13.10 10.77 14.10
C LYS A 266 -12.85 10.92 15.61
N HIS A 267 -11.75 10.37 16.10
CA HIS A 267 -11.42 10.36 17.52
C HIS A 267 -10.58 11.58 17.89
N GLU A 268 -10.88 12.21 19.02
CA GLU A 268 -10.18 13.43 19.46
C GLU A 268 -8.71 13.16 19.82
N SER A 269 -8.40 11.97 20.36
CA SER A 269 -7.02 11.52 20.58
C SER A 269 -6.20 11.53 19.28
N GLU A 270 -6.80 11.08 18.17
CA GLU A 270 -6.17 11.06 16.87
C GLU A 270 -6.18 12.46 16.25
N LYS A 271 -7.34 13.11 16.16
CA LYS A 271 -7.54 14.39 15.46
C LYS A 271 -6.78 15.55 16.06
N ILE A 272 -6.87 15.73 17.38
CA ILE A 272 -6.37 16.92 18.08
C ILE A 272 -4.99 16.65 18.68
N PHE A 273 -4.80 15.45 19.21
CA PHE A 273 -3.60 15.12 19.97
C PHE A 273 -2.60 14.24 19.21
N GLY A 274 -2.99 13.65 18.08
CA GLY A 274 -2.08 12.87 17.25
C GLY A 274 -1.57 11.58 17.90
N PHE A 275 -2.45 10.86 18.60
CA PHE A 275 -2.15 9.50 19.04
C PHE A 275 -3.34 8.55 18.90
N ARG A 276 -3.03 7.29 18.58
CA ARG A 276 -3.98 6.17 18.52
C ARG A 276 -3.68 5.19 19.65
N THR A 277 -4.72 4.53 20.15
CA THR A 277 -4.60 3.51 21.19
C THR A 277 -5.12 2.16 20.73
N SER A 278 -4.63 1.11 21.38
CA SER A 278 -5.17 -0.24 21.29
C SER A 278 -5.65 -0.68 22.67
N THR A 279 -6.66 -1.56 22.70
CA THR A 279 -7.17 -2.13 23.95
C THR A 279 -6.72 -3.58 24.08
N LYS A 280 -6.08 -3.91 25.19
CA LYS A 280 -5.67 -5.28 25.54
C LYS A 280 -6.16 -5.58 26.96
N GLU A 281 -6.96 -6.63 27.11
CA GLU A 281 -7.51 -7.04 28.43
C GLU A 281 -8.22 -5.91 29.19
N GLY A 282 -8.96 -5.05 28.47
CA GLY A 282 -9.68 -3.91 29.04
C GLY A 282 -8.81 -2.68 29.35
N ARG A 283 -7.50 -2.76 29.15
CA ARG A 283 -6.54 -1.66 29.36
C ARG A 283 -6.22 -0.96 28.05
N THR A 284 -6.00 0.34 28.10
CA THR A 284 -5.76 1.19 26.92
C THR A 284 -4.29 1.55 26.80
N PHE A 285 -3.66 1.18 25.68
CA PHE A 285 -2.24 1.40 25.41
C PHE A 285 -2.05 2.30 24.19
N VAL A 286 -1.09 3.21 24.24
CA VAL A 286 -0.64 3.99 23.08
C VAL A 286 -0.01 3.06 22.04
N ASP A 287 -0.53 3.08 20.82
CA ASP A 287 -0.12 2.20 19.72
C ASP A 287 0.69 2.96 18.66
N ILE A 288 0.16 4.10 18.18
CA ILE A 288 0.78 4.92 17.13
C ILE A 288 0.78 6.38 17.57
N LEU A 289 1.89 7.06 17.30
CA LEU A 289 2.09 8.49 17.50
C LEU A 289 2.39 9.13 16.14
N GLU A 290 1.64 10.17 15.77
CA GLU A 290 1.98 10.98 14.61
C GLU A 290 3.13 11.94 14.97
N PRO A 291 4.24 11.98 14.20
CA PRO A 291 5.38 12.85 14.50
C PRO A 291 4.99 14.32 14.71
N ASP A 292 5.67 14.95 15.66
CA ASP A 292 5.51 16.36 16.04
C ASP A 292 4.14 16.72 16.63
N SER A 293 3.25 15.74 16.84
CA SER A 293 1.96 15.94 17.48
C SER A 293 2.08 16.21 18.99
N PRO A 294 1.01 16.75 19.64
CA PRO A 294 0.95 16.86 21.09
C PRO A 294 1.25 15.55 21.82
N GLY A 295 0.69 14.44 21.32
CA GLY A 295 0.88 13.10 21.87
C GLY A 295 2.34 12.68 21.75
N ASP A 296 2.95 12.83 20.58
CA ASP A 296 4.35 12.44 20.33
C ASP A 296 5.35 13.14 21.26
N LYS A 297 5.04 14.36 21.71
CA LYS A 297 5.91 15.13 22.61
C LYS A 297 5.92 14.64 24.06
N VAL A 298 4.89 13.91 24.51
CA VAL A 298 4.71 13.58 25.94
C VAL A 298 4.43 12.10 26.20
N LEU A 299 3.84 11.38 25.24
CA LEU A 299 3.56 9.96 25.29
C LEU A 299 4.68 9.15 24.62
N ALA A 300 4.70 7.85 24.91
CA ALA A 300 5.51 6.86 24.22
C ALA A 300 4.62 5.66 23.85
N ARG A 301 5.03 4.91 22.82
CA ARG A 301 4.37 3.65 22.47
C ARG A 301 4.41 2.67 23.65
N GLU A 302 3.34 1.91 23.81
CA GLU A 302 3.07 1.01 24.94
C GLU A 302 2.88 1.71 26.30
N ASP A 303 2.80 3.04 26.34
CA ASP A 303 2.25 3.71 27.53
C ASP A 303 0.81 3.24 27.76
N GLU A 304 0.53 2.79 28.97
CA GLU A 304 -0.84 2.57 29.40
C GLU A 304 -1.44 3.89 29.87
N ILE A 305 -2.62 4.24 29.36
CA ILE A 305 -3.39 5.39 29.85
C ILE A 305 -4.38 4.90 30.89
N ILE A 306 -4.17 5.29 32.15
CA ILE A 306 -4.95 4.83 33.31
C ILE A 306 -6.12 5.79 33.56
N ALA A 307 -5.86 7.10 33.56
CA ALA A 307 -6.88 8.11 33.85
C ALA A 307 -6.64 9.41 33.06
N ILE A 308 -7.73 10.15 32.83
CA ILE A 308 -7.75 11.48 32.20
C ILE A 308 -8.61 12.41 33.05
N ASP A 309 -8.06 13.56 33.42
CA ASP A 309 -8.73 14.58 34.25
C ASP A 309 -9.37 13.95 35.51
N GLY A 310 -8.66 13.02 36.17
CA GLY A 310 -9.11 12.31 37.37
C GLY A 310 -10.09 11.14 37.13
N ASN A 311 -10.49 10.85 35.89
CA ASN A 311 -11.43 9.78 35.55
C ASN A 311 -10.71 8.58 34.91
N ASN A 312 -11.08 7.35 35.30
CA ASN A 312 -10.49 6.14 34.75
C ASN A 312 -10.79 5.99 33.24
N VAL A 313 -9.79 5.50 32.50
CA VAL A 313 -9.91 5.14 31.09
C VAL A 313 -10.30 3.66 30.96
N SER A 314 -11.47 3.41 30.39
CA SER A 314 -12.01 2.07 30.13
C SER A 314 -12.97 2.12 28.95
N GLY A 315 -12.43 2.22 27.72
CA GLY A 315 -13.23 2.33 26.49
C GLY A 315 -13.93 3.68 26.26
N ASN A 316 -13.76 4.63 27.17
CA ASN A 316 -14.34 5.97 27.16
C ASN A 316 -13.33 7.08 26.77
N LEU A 317 -12.15 6.72 26.25
CA LEU A 317 -11.05 7.64 25.92
C LEU A 317 -11.53 8.85 25.10
N ASN A 318 -12.32 8.60 24.05
CA ASN A 318 -12.80 9.64 23.17
C ASN A 318 -13.74 10.64 23.88
N ASP A 319 -14.59 10.15 24.78
CA ASP A 319 -15.53 10.99 25.52
C ASP A 319 -14.80 11.86 26.54
N LEU A 320 -13.77 11.33 27.20
CA LEU A 320 -12.94 12.06 28.16
C LEU A 320 -12.17 13.22 27.51
N LEU A 321 -11.73 13.05 26.26
CA LEU A 321 -11.00 14.07 25.50
C LEU A 321 -11.90 15.01 24.69
N LYS A 322 -13.21 14.77 24.66
CA LYS A 322 -14.14 15.52 23.80
C LYS A 322 -14.18 17.01 24.14
N GLY A 323 -13.84 17.84 23.15
CA GLY A 323 -13.80 19.30 23.28
C GLY A 323 -12.67 19.83 24.17
N LYS A 324 -11.75 18.98 24.60
CA LYS A 324 -10.61 19.36 25.45
C LYS A 324 -9.47 19.92 24.59
N LYS A 325 -8.84 20.98 25.09
CA LYS A 325 -7.57 21.50 24.56
C LYS A 325 -6.39 21.11 25.43
N THR A 326 -6.64 20.89 26.72
CA THR A 326 -5.65 20.45 27.69
C THR A 326 -6.31 19.39 28.56
N SER A 327 -5.58 18.31 28.83
CA SER A 327 -5.99 17.29 29.79
C SER A 327 -4.79 16.77 30.58
N GLU A 328 -5.01 16.43 31.84
CA GLU A 328 -4.03 15.71 32.66
C GLU A 328 -4.21 14.21 32.46
N LEU A 329 -3.14 13.51 32.11
CA LEU A 329 -3.12 12.06 31.94
C LEU A 329 -2.32 11.42 33.06
N VAL A 330 -2.88 10.36 33.65
CA VAL A 330 -2.13 9.39 34.46
C VAL A 330 -1.77 8.22 33.57
N ILE A 331 -0.49 7.98 33.36
CA ILE A 331 0.02 6.88 32.55
C ILE A 331 0.90 5.93 33.34
N GLN A 332 1.04 4.69 32.88
CA GLN A 332 2.09 3.78 33.34
C GLN A 332 3.08 3.51 32.21
N ARG A 333 4.34 3.88 32.45
CA ARG A 333 5.47 3.69 31.53
C ARG A 333 6.55 2.88 32.22
N PHE A 334 6.88 1.70 31.68
CA PHE A 334 7.89 0.78 32.25
C PHE A 334 7.70 0.53 33.76
N GLY A 335 6.45 0.29 34.17
CA GLY A 335 6.09 0.02 35.57
C GLY A 335 6.05 1.25 36.49
N LYS A 336 6.30 2.46 35.97
CA LYS A 336 6.21 3.70 36.74
C LYS A 336 4.98 4.49 36.34
N VAL A 337 4.19 4.86 37.34
CA VAL A 337 3.07 5.80 37.16
C VAL A 337 3.62 7.22 36.99
N LYS A 338 3.10 7.95 36.00
CA LYS A 338 3.45 9.35 35.72
C LYS A 338 2.19 10.17 35.49
N GLN A 339 2.24 11.43 35.92
CA GLN A 339 1.28 12.45 35.51
C GLN A 339 1.90 13.28 34.41
N ILE A 340 1.19 13.47 33.30
CA ILE A 340 1.64 14.29 32.17
C ILE A 340 0.51 15.21 31.73
N ILE A 341 0.87 16.38 31.21
CA ILE A 341 -0.09 17.33 30.65
C ILE A 341 -0.08 17.17 29.13
N LEU A 342 -1.23 16.84 28.57
CA LEU A 342 -1.46 16.77 27.14
C LEU A 342 -2.09 18.09 26.68
N HIS A 343 -1.43 18.80 25.76
CA HIS A 343 -1.87 20.12 25.31
C HIS A 343 -1.92 20.23 23.78
N ALA A 344 -3.09 20.52 23.24
CA ALA A 344 -3.31 20.71 21.81
C ALA A 344 -2.57 21.95 21.29
N THR A 345 -1.91 21.83 20.14
CA THR A 345 -1.16 22.94 19.53
C THR A 345 -1.88 23.51 18.31
N GLY A 346 -2.43 24.72 18.44
CA GLY A 346 -2.97 25.48 17.31
C GLY A 346 -4.21 24.86 16.66
N THR A 347 -4.32 25.01 15.33
CA THR A 347 -5.44 24.52 14.50
C THR A 347 -5.06 23.30 13.65
N LYS A 348 -3.83 22.79 13.77
CA LYS A 348 -3.38 21.59 13.05
C LYS A 348 -4.14 20.37 13.56
N THR A 349 -4.53 19.51 12.64
CA THR A 349 -5.20 18.23 12.90
C THR A 349 -4.35 17.08 12.37
N TYR A 350 -4.39 15.96 13.06
CA TYR A 350 -3.56 14.77 12.84
C TYR A 350 -4.44 13.58 12.40
N PHE A 351 -3.79 12.49 11.95
CA PHE A 351 -4.39 11.25 11.46
C PHE A 351 -5.48 11.48 10.40
N LYS A 352 -5.17 12.35 9.43
CA LYS A 352 -6.07 12.62 8.30
C LYS A 352 -6.44 11.32 7.60
N GLN A 353 -7.71 11.16 7.29
CA GLN A 353 -8.24 10.01 6.57
C GLN A 353 -8.34 10.33 5.09
N TYR A 354 -7.71 9.49 4.26
CA TYR A 354 -7.67 9.65 2.82
C TYR A 354 -8.53 8.59 2.16
N LYS A 355 -9.46 9.01 1.30
CA LYS A 355 -10.36 8.10 0.59
C LYS A 355 -10.48 8.46 -0.89
N ILE A 356 -10.51 7.44 -1.74
CA ILE A 356 -10.96 7.59 -3.13
C ILE A 356 -12.49 7.55 -3.17
N VAL A 357 -13.07 8.50 -3.90
CA VAL A 357 -14.50 8.53 -4.24
C VAL A 357 -14.67 8.93 -5.71
N LYS A 358 -15.79 8.52 -6.32
CA LYS A 358 -16.19 9.06 -7.62
C LYS A 358 -16.60 10.52 -7.44
N ASN A 359 -16.23 11.38 -8.38
CA ASN A 359 -16.72 12.75 -8.44
C ASN A 359 -18.08 12.78 -9.14
N GLU A 360 -19.14 13.15 -8.44
CA GLU A 360 -20.50 13.23 -9.00
C GLU A 360 -20.61 14.27 -10.12
N GLU A 361 -19.74 15.29 -10.10
CA GLU A 361 -19.66 16.33 -11.12
C GLU A 361 -18.69 15.98 -12.27
N SER A 362 -18.31 14.70 -12.42
CA SER A 362 -17.40 14.27 -13.48
C SER A 362 -17.95 14.56 -14.87
N THR A 363 -17.11 15.13 -15.71
CA THR A 363 -17.37 15.33 -17.14
C THR A 363 -17.41 13.99 -17.89
N GLU A 364 -18.04 13.94 -19.06
CA GLU A 364 -18.02 12.74 -19.92
C GLU A 364 -16.60 12.30 -20.31
N PHE A 365 -15.67 13.25 -20.41
CA PHE A 365 -14.26 12.95 -20.62
C PHE A 365 -13.67 12.14 -19.46
N GLU A 366 -13.91 12.57 -18.22
CA GLU A 366 -13.43 11.92 -17.00
C GLU A 366 -14.08 10.54 -16.80
N LYS A 367 -15.39 10.42 -17.04
CA LYS A 367 -16.11 9.14 -16.99
C LYS A 367 -15.58 8.15 -18.01
N ASN A 368 -15.29 8.59 -19.24
CA ASN A 368 -14.68 7.74 -20.25
C ASN A 368 -13.24 7.32 -19.86
N ASN A 369 -12.48 8.20 -19.22
CA ASN A 369 -11.14 7.86 -18.72
C ASN A 369 -11.21 6.83 -17.58
N PHE A 370 -12.19 6.93 -16.67
CA PHE A 370 -12.46 5.91 -15.66
C PHE A 370 -12.71 4.54 -16.30
N LYS A 371 -13.55 4.50 -17.35
CA LYS A 371 -13.82 3.27 -18.09
C LYS A 371 -12.58 2.67 -18.73
N LYS A 372 -11.71 3.50 -19.29
CA LYS A 372 -10.41 3.04 -19.85
C LYS A 372 -9.42 2.61 -18.76
N TRP A 373 -9.52 3.17 -17.56
CA TRP A 373 -8.69 2.79 -16.42
C TRP A 373 -9.15 1.45 -15.83
N LEU A 374 -10.43 1.28 -15.49
CA LEU A 374 -10.90 0.10 -14.74
C LEU A 374 -11.64 -0.93 -15.58
N LYS A 375 -11.98 -0.68 -16.85
CA LYS A 375 -12.87 -1.52 -17.67
C LYS A 375 -14.29 -1.68 -17.07
N HIS A 376 -14.74 -0.69 -16.32
CA HIS A 376 -16.08 -0.59 -15.75
C HIS A 376 -16.72 0.74 -16.15
N GLU A 377 -18.05 0.78 -16.20
CA GLU A 377 -18.75 2.06 -16.31
C GLU A 377 -18.51 2.92 -15.06
N PHE A 378 -18.54 4.25 -15.28
CA PHE A 378 -18.40 5.22 -14.21
C PHE A 378 -19.53 5.15 -13.20
#